data_AF-A0A486X9G7-F1
#
_entry.id   AF-A0A486X9G7-F1
#
_cell.length_a   1.000
_cell.length_b   1.000
_cell.length_c   1.000
_cell.angle_alpha   90.00
_cell.angle_beta   90.00
_cell.angle_gamma   90.00
#
_symmetry.space_group_name_H-M   'P 1'
#
loop_
_entity.id
_entity.type
_entity.pdbx_description
1 polymer ?
#
loop_
_entity_poly.entity_id
_entity_poly.type
_entity_poly.pdbx_seq_one_letter_code
_entity_poly.pdbx_strand_id
1 'polypeptide(L)'
;MKKTGILNAPLSLQIAQLGHTDFLTICDAGLPIPMGMETVDLALSAGIPSFLSVFDAVVGECFVERVILAKEIERQNPSIHQALLQKLEQLARQQNNEITVDYVSHEEFKALSQESKAIVRSGECTPYANIILVSGVPF
;
A
#
# COMPACT_ATOMS: atom_id res chain seq x y z
N MET A 1 -2.91 2.53 25.04
CA MET A 1 -3.88 3.15 24.11
C MET A 1 -3.18 4.23 23.30
N LYS A 2 -3.16 4.13 21.97
CA LYS A 2 -2.51 5.10 21.06
C LYS A 2 -3.38 6.36 20.95
N LYS A 3 -2.78 7.55 20.92
CA LYS A 3 -3.52 8.83 20.86
C LYS A 3 -3.94 9.24 19.44
N THR A 4 -3.16 8.87 18.43
CA THR A 4 -3.33 9.32 17.03
C THR A 4 -2.96 8.21 16.05
N GLY A 5 -3.46 8.35 14.82
CA GLY A 5 -3.11 7.52 13.68
C GLY A 5 -3.67 6.09 13.75
N ILE A 6 -2.90 5.12 13.25
CA ILE A 6 -3.26 3.71 13.10
C ILE A 6 -3.42 3.04 14.47
N LEU A 7 -4.62 2.56 14.77
CA LEU A 7 -4.92 1.85 16.02
C LEU A 7 -4.57 0.36 15.96
N ASN A 8 -4.45 -0.21 14.77
CA ASN A 8 -4.06 -1.60 14.58
C ASN A 8 -2.60 -1.78 15.04
N ALA A 9 -2.41 -2.55 16.11
CA ALA A 9 -1.09 -2.72 16.73
C ALA A 9 -0.08 -3.43 15.81
N PRO A 10 -0.43 -4.53 15.12
CA PRO A 10 0.47 -5.13 14.12
C PRO A 10 0.87 -4.15 13.01
N LEU A 11 -0.08 -3.40 12.44
CA LEU A 11 0.23 -2.43 11.39
C LEU A 11 1.15 -1.30 11.88
N SER A 12 0.89 -0.79 13.10
CA SER A 12 1.75 0.21 13.72
C SER A 12 3.18 -0.30 13.92
N LEU A 13 3.33 -1.58 14.31
CA LEU A 13 4.63 -2.21 14.45
C LEU A 13 5.36 -2.29 13.10
N GLN A 14 4.67 -2.76 12.05
CA GLN A 14 5.28 -2.91 10.73
C GLN A 14 5.76 -1.56 10.16
N ILE A 15 4.93 -0.51 10.26
CA ILE A 15 5.31 0.83 9.79
C ILE A 15 6.49 1.39 10.60
N ALA A 16 6.51 1.19 11.92
CA ALA A 16 7.61 1.64 12.77
C ALA A 16 8.95 0.92 12.50
N GLN A 17 8.93 -0.23 11.81
CA GLN A 17 10.11 -1.02 11.45
C GLN A 17 10.63 -0.73 10.03
N LEU A 18 9.94 0.13 9.26
CA LEU A 18 10.41 0.56 7.95
C LEU A 18 11.65 1.44 8.10
N GLY A 19 12.73 1.07 7.43
CA GLY A 19 13.89 1.89 7.12
C GLY A 19 13.77 2.47 5.71
N HIS A 20 14.79 3.18 5.23
CA HIS A 20 14.80 3.73 3.87
C HIS A 20 14.81 2.60 2.83
N THR A 21 14.04 2.74 1.75
CA THR A 21 13.90 1.81 0.61
C THR A 21 13.15 0.50 0.88
N ASP A 22 12.70 0.29 2.11
CA ASP A 22 11.87 -0.88 2.44
C ASP A 22 10.52 -0.83 1.72
N PHE A 23 9.99 -2.00 1.41
CA PHE A 23 8.70 -2.16 0.75
C PHE A 23 7.61 -2.50 1.76
N LEU A 24 6.46 -1.85 1.63
CA LEU A 24 5.22 -2.21 2.30
C LEU A 24 4.12 -2.35 1.25
N THR A 25 3.56 -3.55 1.10
CA THR A 25 2.49 -3.78 0.13
C THR A 25 1.13 -3.59 0.81
N ILE A 26 0.22 -2.88 0.15
CA ILE A 26 -1.21 -2.88 0.47
C ILE A 26 -1.92 -3.58 -0.68
N CYS A 27 -2.75 -4.59 -0.37
CA CYS A 27 -3.37 -5.43 -1.38
C CYS A 27 -4.89 -5.54 -1.23
N ASP A 28 -5.52 -5.94 -2.33
CA ASP A 28 -6.91 -6.37 -2.38
C ASP A 28 -7.09 -7.73 -1.67
N ALA A 29 -8.33 -8.19 -1.58
CA ALA A 29 -8.67 -9.45 -0.94
C ALA A 29 -8.19 -10.69 -1.74
N GLY A 30 -7.77 -10.53 -2.99
CA GLY A 30 -7.43 -11.62 -3.91
C GLY A 30 -5.94 -11.87 -4.14
N LEU A 31 -5.06 -10.92 -3.79
CA LEU A 31 -3.61 -11.07 -4.01
C LEU A 31 -3.07 -12.30 -3.26
N PRO A 32 -2.34 -13.22 -3.93
CA PRO A 32 -1.75 -14.37 -3.26
C PRO A 32 -0.59 -13.95 -2.36
N ILE A 33 -0.62 -14.41 -1.10
CA ILE A 33 0.41 -14.14 -0.10
C ILE A 33 1.11 -15.46 0.25
N PRO A 34 2.43 -15.59 0.06
CA PRO A 34 3.16 -16.79 0.44
C PRO A 34 3.07 -17.09 1.94
N MET A 35 3.13 -18.38 2.29
CA MET A 35 3.20 -18.78 3.70
C MET A 35 4.48 -18.26 4.37
N GLY A 36 4.33 -17.79 5.61
CA GLY A 36 5.45 -17.28 6.42
C GLY A 36 5.79 -15.80 6.19
N MET A 37 5.10 -15.13 5.26
CA MET A 37 5.25 -13.70 5.07
C MET A 37 4.50 -12.92 6.15
N GLU A 38 5.11 -11.86 6.67
CA GLU A 38 4.47 -10.97 7.63
C GLU A 38 3.22 -10.34 7.00
N THR A 39 2.06 -10.65 7.56
CA THR A 39 0.77 -10.27 6.98
C THR A 39 -0.11 -9.62 8.04
N VAL A 40 -0.51 -8.39 7.77
CA VAL A 40 -1.55 -7.69 8.54
C VAL A 40 -2.87 -7.85 7.77
N ASP A 41 -3.64 -8.88 8.09
CA ASP A 41 -4.94 -9.10 7.48
C ASP A 41 -6.00 -8.22 8.17
N LEU A 42 -6.46 -7.18 7.46
CA LEU A 42 -7.52 -6.29 7.92
C LEU A 42 -8.87 -6.63 7.29
N ALA A 43 -8.93 -7.56 6.34
CA ALA A 43 -10.14 -7.88 5.58
C ALA A 43 -11.19 -8.49 6.51
N LEU A 44 -12.24 -7.72 6.80
CA LEU A 44 -13.36 -8.17 7.63
C LEU A 44 -14.44 -8.81 6.77
N SER A 45 -14.79 -8.14 5.67
CA SER A 45 -15.78 -8.58 4.69
C SER A 45 -15.51 -7.91 3.34
N ALA A 46 -16.27 -8.28 2.31
CA ALA A 46 -16.13 -7.69 0.99
C ALA A 46 -16.35 -6.16 1.05
N GLY A 47 -15.32 -5.42 0.64
CA GLY A 47 -15.24 -3.96 0.65
C GLY A 47 -14.84 -3.34 2.00
N ILE A 48 -14.60 -4.13 3.06
CA ILE A 48 -14.38 -3.61 4.42
C ILE A 48 -13.08 -4.15 5.03
N PRO A 49 -12.10 -3.28 5.34
CA PRO A 49 -11.97 -1.88 4.89
C PRO A 49 -11.65 -1.81 3.38
N SER A 50 -11.97 -0.68 2.74
CA SER A 50 -11.62 -0.48 1.31
C SER A 50 -10.12 -0.25 1.13
N PHE A 51 -9.60 -0.52 -0.06
CA PHE A 51 -8.18 -0.33 -0.38
C PHE A 51 -7.72 1.10 -0.10
N LEU A 52 -8.50 2.09 -0.56
CA LEU A 52 -8.18 3.51 -0.39
C LEU A 52 -8.20 3.95 1.08
N SER A 53 -9.08 3.36 1.92
CA SER A 53 -9.09 3.67 3.36
C SER A 53 -7.87 3.11 4.09
N VAL A 54 -7.40 1.93 3.68
CA VAL A 54 -6.15 1.35 4.21
C VAL A 54 -4.96 2.17 3.73
N PHE A 55 -4.92 2.56 2.45
CA PHE A 55 -3.91 3.44 1.90
C PHE A 55 -3.80 4.74 2.70
N ASP A 56 -4.92 5.45 2.91
CA ASP A 56 -4.94 6.72 3.65
C ASP A 56 -4.42 6.56 5.08
N ALA A 57 -4.78 5.46 5.76
CA ALA A 57 -4.30 5.19 7.11
C ALA A 57 -2.79 4.94 7.14
N VAL A 58 -2.28 4.14 6.20
CA VAL A 58 -0.86 3.78 6.11
C VAL A 58 0.02 4.99 5.80
N VAL A 59 -0.33 5.78 4.78
CA VAL A 59 0.48 6.94 4.37
C VAL A 59 0.41 8.10 5.37
N GLY A 60 -0.56 8.08 6.28
CA GLY A 60 -0.61 8.98 7.43
C GLY A 60 0.51 8.77 8.45
N GLU A 61 1.19 7.61 8.43
CA GLU A 61 2.34 7.30 9.30
C GLU A 61 3.59 6.86 8.54
N CYS A 62 3.53 6.71 7.22
CA CYS A 62 4.64 6.25 6.37
C CYS A 62 5.11 7.36 5.43
N PHE A 63 6.41 7.67 5.44
CA PHE A 63 7.02 8.54 4.44
C PHE A 63 7.27 7.75 3.15
N VAL A 64 6.84 8.22 1.98
CA VAL A 64 6.85 7.45 0.73
C VAL A 64 7.61 8.23 -0.34
N GLU A 65 8.60 7.62 -0.98
CA GLU A 65 9.35 8.24 -2.08
C GLU A 65 8.99 7.68 -3.46
N ARG A 66 8.45 6.46 -3.50
CA ARG A 66 8.13 5.76 -4.73
C ARG A 66 7.04 4.74 -4.48
N VAL A 67 6.25 4.47 -5.52
CA VAL A 67 5.23 3.44 -5.49
C VAL A 67 5.28 2.61 -6.76
N ILE A 68 4.88 1.35 -6.65
CA ILE A 68 4.84 0.40 -7.76
C ILE A 68 3.41 -0.13 -7.90
N LEU A 69 2.90 -0.12 -9.12
CA LEU A 69 1.56 -0.59 -9.48
C LEU A 69 1.62 -1.63 -10.59
N ALA A 70 0.67 -2.56 -10.60
CA ALA A 70 0.43 -3.41 -11.76
C ALA A 70 -0.22 -2.58 -12.87
N LYS A 71 0.36 -2.57 -14.08
CA LYS A 71 -0.09 -1.78 -15.24
C LYS A 71 -1.54 -2.06 -15.64
N GLU A 72 -2.02 -3.26 -15.37
CA GLU A 72 -3.39 -3.69 -15.63
C GLU A 72 -4.44 -2.82 -14.92
N ILE A 73 -4.08 -2.18 -13.79
CA ILE A 73 -4.98 -1.29 -13.05
C ILE A 73 -5.52 -0.14 -13.92
N GLU A 74 -4.72 0.37 -14.87
CA GLU A 74 -5.10 1.49 -15.75
C GLU A 74 -6.34 1.16 -16.58
N ARG A 75 -6.49 -0.11 -16.99
CA ARG A 75 -7.57 -0.57 -17.86
C ARG A 75 -8.68 -1.28 -17.09
N GLN A 76 -8.30 -2.06 -16.09
CA GLN A 76 -9.21 -2.96 -15.39
C GLN A 76 -9.82 -2.33 -14.13
N ASN A 77 -9.21 -1.26 -13.61
CA ASN A 77 -9.73 -0.52 -12.47
C ASN A 77 -9.40 0.98 -12.52
N PRO A 78 -9.84 1.68 -13.59
CA PRO A 78 -9.49 3.09 -13.82
C PRO A 78 -9.99 4.02 -12.70
N SER A 79 -11.08 3.65 -12.02
CA SER A 79 -11.63 4.45 -10.92
C SER A 79 -10.73 4.43 -9.69
N ILE A 80 -10.26 3.26 -9.24
CA ILE A 80 -9.30 3.17 -8.12
C ILE A 80 -7.97 3.79 -8.52
N HIS A 81 -7.52 3.53 -9.75
CA HIS A 81 -6.27 4.10 -10.27
C HIS A 81 -6.27 5.64 -10.23
N GLN A 82 -7.31 6.28 -10.76
CA GLN A 82 -7.43 7.74 -10.74
C GLN A 82 -7.48 8.30 -9.31
N ALA A 83 -8.27 7.67 -8.43
CA ALA A 83 -8.37 8.11 -7.03
C ALA A 83 -7.03 7.95 -6.28
N LEU A 84 -6.30 6.88 -6.56
CA LEU A 84 -4.97 6.62 -5.99
C LEU A 84 -3.95 7.66 -6.46
N LEU A 85 -3.91 7.99 -7.76
CA LEU A 85 -3.02 9.03 -8.28
C LEU A 85 -3.29 10.40 -7.66
N GLN A 86 -4.56 10.78 -7.47
CA GLN A 86 -4.92 12.03 -6.78
C GLN A 86 -4.41 12.05 -5.33
N LYS A 87 -4.52 10.92 -4.62
CA LYS A 87 -4.02 10.79 -3.25
C LYS A 87 -2.50 10.82 -3.18
N LEU A 88 -1.81 10.22 -4.14
CA LEU A 88 -0.34 10.28 -4.23
C LEU A 88 0.15 11.70 -4.51
N GLU A 89 -0.52 12.45 -5.38
CA GLU A 89 -0.21 13.86 -5.62
C GLU A 89 -0.42 14.70 -4.35
N GLN A 90 -1.51 14.45 -3.62
CA GLN A 90 -1.74 15.09 -2.32
C GLN A 90 -0.65 14.72 -1.31
N LEU A 91 -0.26 13.45 -1.24
CA LEU A 91 0.76 12.95 -0.33
C LEU A 91 2.13 13.59 -0.61
N ALA A 92 2.52 13.66 -1.88
CA ALA A 92 3.77 14.30 -2.32
C ALA A 92 3.83 15.77 -1.86
N ARG A 93 2.72 16.52 -1.99
CA ARG A 93 2.63 17.90 -1.48
C ARG A 93 2.72 17.98 0.04
N GLN A 94 2.14 17.02 0.76
CA GLN A 94 2.17 16.97 2.23
C GLN A 94 3.56 16.61 2.76
N GLN A 95 4.27 15.70 2.09
CA GLN A 95 5.61 15.26 2.41
C GLN A 95 6.70 16.21 1.90
N ASN A 96 6.33 17.15 1.03
CA ASN A 96 7.25 18.07 0.35
C ASN A 96 8.37 17.32 -0.40
N ASN A 97 7.99 16.26 -1.12
CA ASN A 97 8.86 15.46 -1.95
C ASN A 97 8.20 15.13 -3.30
N GLU A 98 8.94 14.43 -4.17
CA GLU A 98 8.40 13.81 -5.37
C GLU A 98 8.16 12.33 -5.10
N ILE A 99 6.98 11.82 -5.50
CA ILE A 99 6.65 10.40 -5.40
C ILE A 99 6.64 9.80 -6.81
N THR A 100 7.63 8.97 -7.12
CA THR A 100 7.71 8.29 -8.42
C THR A 100 6.67 7.18 -8.49
N VAL A 101 5.96 7.06 -9.62
CA VAL A 101 4.96 6.00 -9.85
C VAL A 101 5.46 5.08 -10.96
N ASP A 102 5.87 3.87 -10.59
CA ASP A 102 6.30 2.83 -11.52
C ASP A 102 5.16 1.89 -11.86
N TYR A 103 5.11 1.45 -13.12
CA TYR A 103 4.16 0.43 -13.59
C TYR A 103 4.92 -0.79 -14.08
N VAL A 104 4.58 -1.94 -13.50
CA VAL A 104 5.12 -3.26 -13.85
C VAL A 104 4.00 -4.19 -14.30
N SER A 105 4.34 -5.36 -14.86
CA SER A 105 3.32 -6.39 -15.10
C SER A 105 2.76 -6.93 -13.77
N HIS A 106 1.54 -7.47 -13.75
CA HIS A 106 1.02 -8.08 -12.51
C HIS A 106 1.86 -9.25 -12.00
N GLU A 107 2.50 -10.02 -12.90
CA GLU A 107 3.43 -11.09 -12.49
C GLU A 107 4.67 -10.55 -11.79
N GLU A 108 5.25 -9.47 -12.32
CA GLU A 108 6.38 -8.78 -11.70
C GLU A 108 5.99 -8.10 -10.39
N PHE A 109 4.79 -7.51 -10.32
CA PHE A 109 4.23 -6.97 -9.07
C PHE A 109 4.18 -8.05 -7.98
N LYS A 110 3.69 -9.26 -8.30
CA LYS A 110 3.63 -10.38 -7.35
C LYS A 110 5.02 -10.86 -6.91
N ALA A 111 6.04 -10.73 -7.76
CA ALA A 111 7.41 -11.05 -7.39
C ALA A 111 7.93 -9.99 -6.40
N LEU A 112 7.80 -8.71 -6.74
CA LEU A 112 8.24 -7.58 -5.90
C LEU A 112 7.48 -7.51 -4.57
N SER A 113 6.20 -7.86 -4.52
CA SER A 113 5.43 -7.84 -3.28
C SER A 113 5.96 -8.83 -2.24
N GLN A 114 6.67 -9.88 -2.66
CA GLN A 114 7.32 -10.84 -1.76
C GLN A 114 8.58 -10.29 -1.10
N GLU A 115 9.14 -9.21 -1.63
CA GLU A 115 10.25 -8.47 -1.03
C GLU A 115 9.77 -7.45 0.01
N SER A 116 8.45 -7.29 0.17
CA SER A 116 7.89 -6.41 1.19
C SER A 116 8.16 -6.91 2.59
N LYS A 117 8.49 -5.99 3.49
CA LYS A 117 8.58 -6.27 4.93
C LYS A 117 7.26 -6.80 5.50
N ALA A 118 6.14 -6.31 4.98
CA ALA A 118 4.82 -6.85 5.26
C ALA A 118 3.85 -6.63 4.09
N ILE A 119 2.82 -7.48 4.01
CA ILE A 119 1.61 -7.23 3.22
C ILE A 119 0.47 -6.83 4.16
N VAL A 120 -0.24 -5.77 3.81
CA VAL A 120 -1.46 -5.30 4.47
C VAL A 120 -2.65 -5.63 3.57
N ARG A 121 -3.45 -6.62 3.96
CA ARG A 121 -4.60 -7.07 3.18
C ARG A 121 -5.84 -6.25 3.52
N SER A 122 -6.43 -5.62 2.52
CA SER A 122 -7.72 -4.92 2.63
C SER A 122 -8.89 -5.83 2.28
N GLY A 123 -10.12 -5.37 2.54
CA GLY A 123 -11.34 -6.03 2.06
C GLY A 123 -11.67 -5.70 0.60
N GLU A 124 -10.83 -4.95 -0.12
CA GLU A 124 -11.11 -4.52 -1.49
C GLU A 124 -11.35 -5.72 -2.42
N CYS A 125 -12.39 -5.63 -3.25
CA CYS A 125 -12.81 -6.72 -4.13
C CYS A 125 -12.84 -6.28 -5.60
N THR A 126 -12.18 -5.16 -5.93
CA THR A 126 -11.99 -4.69 -7.31
C THR A 126 -10.64 -5.12 -7.86
N PRO A 127 -10.52 -5.39 -9.17
CA PRO A 127 -9.29 -5.94 -9.75
C PRO A 127 -8.07 -5.04 -9.55
N TYR A 128 -6.90 -5.62 -9.30
CA TYR A 128 -5.59 -4.95 -9.27
C TYR A 128 -5.49 -3.78 -8.30
N ALA A 129 -6.31 -3.74 -7.24
CA ALA A 129 -6.21 -2.73 -6.20
C ALA A 129 -5.07 -3.08 -5.22
N ASN A 130 -3.85 -3.03 -5.74
CA ASN A 130 -2.62 -3.37 -5.04
C ASN A 130 -1.57 -2.30 -5.30
N ILE A 131 -0.79 -1.96 -4.29
CA ILE A 131 0.31 -0.99 -4.38
C ILE A 131 1.46 -1.45 -3.49
N ILE A 132 2.69 -1.33 -3.99
CA ILE A 132 3.89 -1.41 -3.17
C ILE A 132 4.31 0.02 -2.85
N LEU A 133 4.39 0.36 -1.57
CA LEU A 133 4.95 1.61 -1.09
C LEU A 133 6.43 1.41 -0.82
N VAL A 134 7.27 2.30 -1.33
CA VAL A 134 8.71 2.33 -1.05
C VAL A 134 8.96 3.47 -0.08
N SER A 135 9.43 3.13 1.12
CA SER A 135 9.66 4.10 2.17
C SER A 135 10.81 5.05 1.83
N GLY A 136 10.55 6.34 1.98
CA GLY A 136 11.55 7.40 1.82
C GLY A 136 12.07 7.93 3.14
N VAL A 137 12.89 9.00 3.06
CA VAL A 137 13.37 9.75 4.23
C VAL A 137 12.83 11.18 4.23
N PRO A 138 12.48 11.75 5.40
CA PRO A 138 11.96 13.12 5.50
C PRO A 138 13.05 14.22 5.50
N PHE A 139 14.29 13.92 5.09
CA PHE A 139 15.44 14.83 5.15
C PHE A 139 16.35 14.72 3.92
#